data_AF-A0A927RLW6-F1
#
_entry.id   AF-A0A927RLW6-F1
#
_cell.length_a   1.000
_cell.length_b   1.000
_cell.length_c   1.000
_cell.angle_alpha   90.00
_cell.angle_beta   90.00
_cell.angle_gamma   90.00
#
_symmetry.space_group_name_H-M   'P 1'
#
loop_
_entity.id
_entity.type
_entity.pdbx_description
1 polymer ?
#
loop_
_entity_poly.entity_id
_entity_poly.type
_entity_poly.pdbx_seq_one_letter_code
_entity_poly.pdbx_strand_id
1 'polypeptide(L)'
;MPEQSIVSLAYLDGKVYGGTSIWGGLGIEPTQTEAKLLVHDTATGANQIVDLPTRGLRTALAVTVGPDNRIWMVAEDHILVYDPRLGRFVVDQKVFDELDIPSDDQVDAHDAILTVGADSMLYGTIHGSYLYRLDPGSLRVTILRRGNVHHVVTDEYGNLYYVENGYELHRLLVDDK
;
A
#
# COMPACT_ATOMS: atom_id res chain seq x y z
N MET A 1 -13.60 -3.21 14.84
CA MET A 1 -13.23 -4.31 13.91
C MET A 1 -12.51 -5.37 14.74
N PRO A 2 -13.19 -6.40 15.22
CA PRO A 2 -12.51 -7.48 15.94
C PRO A 2 -11.70 -8.33 14.94
N GLU A 3 -10.61 -8.93 15.42
CA GLU A 3 -9.89 -10.04 14.75
C GLU A 3 -9.04 -9.71 13.50
N GLN A 4 -8.70 -8.43 13.25
CA GLN A 4 -7.68 -8.07 12.25
C GLN A 4 -6.78 -6.95 12.79
N SER A 5 -5.54 -6.91 12.32
CA SER A 5 -4.60 -5.83 12.61
C SER A 5 -4.83 -4.67 11.65
N ILE A 6 -4.89 -3.44 12.15
CA ILE A 6 -4.79 -2.25 11.30
C ILE A 6 -3.31 -1.95 11.14
N VAL A 7 -2.82 -1.99 9.90
CA VAL A 7 -1.37 -1.98 9.58
C VAL A 7 -0.93 -0.77 8.76
N SER A 8 -1.87 -0.03 8.18
CA SER A 8 -1.58 1.21 7.45
C SER A 8 -2.73 2.19 7.56
N LEU A 9 -2.44 3.48 7.60
CA LEU A 9 -3.44 4.56 7.75
C LEU A 9 -3.19 5.71 6.77
N ALA A 10 -4.27 6.26 6.22
CA ALA A 10 -4.27 7.55 5.54
C ALA A 10 -5.44 8.42 6.03
N TYR A 11 -5.26 9.73 6.02
CA TYR A 11 -6.32 10.69 6.35
C TYR A 11 -6.69 11.50 5.11
N LEU A 12 -7.99 11.63 4.85
CA LEU A 12 -8.52 12.51 3.80
C LEU A 12 -9.91 13.03 4.22
N ASP A 13 -10.09 14.35 4.18
CA ASP A 13 -11.39 15.03 4.30
C ASP A 13 -12.26 14.56 5.49
N GLY A 14 -11.68 14.47 6.70
CA GLY A 14 -12.40 14.09 7.91
C GLY A 14 -12.62 12.58 8.07
N LYS A 15 -11.97 11.77 7.24
CA LYS A 15 -12.00 10.31 7.35
C LYS A 15 -10.60 9.73 7.45
N VAL A 16 -10.46 8.68 8.26
CA VAL A 16 -9.26 7.86 8.35
C VAL A 16 -9.54 6.53 7.65
N TYR A 17 -8.64 6.15 6.76
CA TYR A 17 -8.68 4.93 5.98
C TYR A 17 -7.63 3.96 6.51
N GLY A 18 -8.06 2.79 6.94
CA GLY A 18 -7.20 1.78 7.55
C GLY A 18 -7.16 0.50 6.74
N GLY A 19 -5.99 0.16 6.23
CA GLY A 19 -5.73 -1.13 5.60
C GLY A 19 -5.42 -2.17 6.67
N THR A 20 -5.94 -3.38 6.47
CA THR A 20 -5.86 -4.42 7.50
C THR A 20 -5.05 -5.62 7.05
N SER A 21 -4.62 -6.40 8.03
CA SER A 21 -3.95 -7.69 7.86
C SER A 21 -4.72 -8.75 8.64
N ILE A 22 -4.90 -9.93 8.06
CA ILE A 22 -5.47 -11.08 8.78
C ILE A 22 -4.53 -11.59 9.87
N TRP A 23 -3.24 -11.27 9.78
CA TRP A 23 -2.24 -11.67 10.76
C TRP A 23 -2.31 -10.76 12.00
N GLY A 24 -2.59 -11.37 13.16
CA GLY A 24 -2.74 -10.70 14.46
C GLY A 24 -1.43 -10.34 15.17
N GLY A 25 -0.29 -10.56 14.52
CA GLY A 25 1.05 -10.47 15.13
C GLY A 25 1.38 -11.66 16.03
N LEU A 26 2.67 -11.76 16.41
CA LEU A 26 3.21 -12.79 17.33
C LEU A 26 2.94 -14.25 16.94
N GLY A 27 2.69 -14.52 15.66
CA GLY A 27 2.46 -15.88 15.14
C GLY A 27 1.12 -16.50 15.55
N ILE A 28 0.12 -15.71 15.94
CA ILE A 28 -1.24 -16.20 16.17
C ILE A 28 -1.87 -16.58 14.83
N GLU A 29 -2.52 -17.75 14.81
CA GLU A 29 -3.24 -18.23 13.64
C GLU A 29 -4.38 -17.27 13.25
N PRO A 30 -4.46 -16.81 11.99
CA PRO A 30 -5.54 -15.94 11.54
C PRO A 30 -6.91 -16.61 11.68
N THR A 31 -7.90 -15.88 12.21
CA THR A 31 -9.32 -16.32 12.19
C THR A 31 -10.07 -15.78 10.97
N GLN A 32 -9.50 -14.79 10.29
CA GLN A 32 -10.05 -14.12 9.12
C GLN A 32 -9.32 -14.56 7.86
N THR A 33 -10.03 -14.64 6.74
CA THR A 33 -9.47 -15.12 5.47
C THR A 33 -9.13 -14.00 4.48
N GLU A 34 -9.64 -12.80 4.72
CA GLU A 34 -9.52 -11.67 3.81
C GLU A 34 -9.30 -10.37 4.60
N ALA A 35 -8.36 -9.56 4.13
CA ALA A 35 -8.18 -8.19 4.55
C ALA A 35 -9.37 -7.33 4.11
N LYS A 36 -9.47 -6.14 4.72
CA LYS A 36 -10.55 -5.18 4.51
C LYS A 36 -9.99 -3.77 4.56
N LEU A 37 -10.80 -2.83 4.07
CA LEU A 37 -10.57 -1.40 4.28
C LEU A 37 -11.52 -0.90 5.38
N LEU A 38 -10.96 -0.36 6.45
CA LEU A 38 -11.69 0.43 7.44
C LEU A 38 -11.82 1.87 6.93
N VAL A 39 -13.01 2.44 7.02
CA VAL A 39 -13.27 3.87 6.86
C VAL A 39 -13.85 4.38 8.17
N HIS A 40 -13.09 5.23 8.87
CA HIS A 40 -13.47 5.82 10.13
C HIS A 40 -13.80 7.31 9.94
N ASP A 41 -15.03 7.70 10.27
CA ASP A 41 -15.47 9.09 10.25
C ASP A 41 -15.06 9.79 11.55
N THR A 42 -14.17 10.78 11.47
CA THR A 42 -13.58 11.39 12.67
C THR A 42 -14.55 12.33 13.39
N ALA A 43 -15.61 12.78 12.72
CA ALA A 43 -16.59 13.68 13.32
C ALA A 43 -17.64 12.93 14.13
N THR A 44 -18.08 11.77 13.64
CA THR A 44 -19.15 10.97 14.24
C THR A 44 -18.62 9.77 15.04
N GLY A 45 -17.38 9.36 14.81
CA GLY A 45 -16.81 8.13 15.33
C GLY A 45 -17.33 6.87 14.62
N ALA A 46 -18.13 7.02 13.56
CA ALA A 46 -18.71 5.90 12.83
C ALA A 46 -17.63 5.14 12.04
N ASN A 47 -17.76 3.80 12.02
CA ASN A 47 -16.88 2.92 11.26
C ASN A 47 -17.67 2.25 10.15
N GLN A 48 -17.12 2.26 8.94
CA GLN A 48 -17.54 1.45 7.82
C GLN A 48 -16.43 0.46 7.49
N ILE A 49 -16.79 -0.79 7.27
CA ILE A 49 -15.86 -1.83 6.80
C ILE A 49 -16.21 -2.13 5.35
N VAL A 50 -15.20 -2.11 4.49
CA VAL A 50 -15.33 -2.34 3.05
C VAL A 50 -14.53 -3.57 2.68
N ASP A 51 -15.19 -4.54 2.04
CA ASP A 51 -14.53 -5.72 1.50
C ASP A 51 -13.67 -5.34 0.29
N LEU A 52 -12.51 -5.99 0.15
CA LEU A 52 -11.65 -5.83 -1.02
C LEU A 52 -12.33 -6.42 -2.27
N PRO A 53 -12.10 -5.85 -3.47
CA PRO A 53 -12.77 -6.27 -4.70
C PRO A 53 -12.33 -7.68 -5.15
N THR A 54 -11.06 -8.02 -4.93
CA THR A 54 -10.53 -9.37 -5.15
C THR A 54 -10.54 -10.18 -3.85
N ARG A 55 -11.04 -11.42 -3.96
CA ARG A 55 -11.15 -12.37 -2.85
C ARG A 55 -9.81 -12.98 -2.49
N GLY A 56 -9.68 -13.39 -1.23
CA GLY A 56 -8.49 -14.09 -0.73
C GLY A 56 -7.25 -13.23 -0.47
N LEU A 57 -7.30 -11.92 -0.72
CA LEU A 57 -6.20 -11.00 -0.37
C LEU A 57 -6.12 -10.87 1.16
N ARG A 58 -4.96 -11.17 1.74
CA ARG A 58 -4.75 -11.31 3.19
C ARG A 58 -4.24 -10.03 3.85
N THR A 59 -3.74 -9.09 3.07
CA THR A 59 -3.31 -7.76 3.51
C THR A 59 -3.83 -6.64 2.61
N ALA A 60 -4.03 -5.47 3.21
CA ALA A 60 -4.11 -4.18 2.53
C ALA A 60 -3.12 -3.24 3.22
N LEU A 61 -1.94 -3.09 2.61
CA LEU A 61 -0.81 -2.32 3.11
C LEU A 61 -0.70 -0.98 2.37
N ALA A 62 0.25 -0.15 2.81
CA ALA A 62 0.68 1.05 2.10
C ALA A 62 -0.47 1.99 1.70
N VAL A 63 -1.48 2.10 2.56
CA VAL A 63 -2.63 2.98 2.36
C VAL A 63 -2.16 4.42 2.35
N THR A 64 -2.39 5.12 1.24
CA THR A 64 -1.98 6.51 1.05
C THR A 64 -3.02 7.31 0.27
N VAL A 65 -3.01 8.63 0.42
CA VAL A 65 -3.79 9.52 -0.44
C VAL A 65 -3.01 9.75 -1.72
N GLY A 66 -3.58 9.31 -2.85
CA GLY A 66 -2.99 9.52 -4.15
C GLY A 66 -3.15 10.96 -4.67
N PRO A 67 -2.48 11.29 -5.77
CA PRO A 67 -2.53 12.62 -6.38
C PRO A 67 -3.94 13.01 -6.89
N ASP A 68 -4.85 12.05 -7.02
CA ASP A 68 -6.24 12.22 -7.45
C ASP A 68 -7.24 12.35 -6.28
N ASN A 69 -6.77 12.50 -5.04
CA ASN A 69 -7.59 12.49 -3.82
C ASN A 69 -8.41 11.20 -3.66
N ARG A 70 -7.86 10.08 -4.12
CA ARG A 70 -8.37 8.74 -3.82
C ARG A 70 -7.43 8.03 -2.88
N ILE A 71 -7.90 6.91 -2.33
CA ILE A 71 -7.14 6.11 -1.38
C ILE A 71 -6.52 4.95 -2.15
N TRP A 72 -5.19 4.98 -2.28
CA TRP A 72 -4.39 3.97 -2.94
C TRP A 72 -3.83 3.01 -1.90
N MET A 73 -3.72 1.72 -2.24
CA MET A 73 -3.14 0.71 -1.37
C MET A 73 -2.56 -0.44 -2.18
N VAL A 74 -1.65 -1.18 -1.54
CA VAL A 74 -1.10 -2.42 -2.07
C VAL A 74 -1.71 -3.57 -1.29
N ALA A 75 -2.35 -4.50 -1.98
CA ALA A 75 -2.92 -5.70 -1.37
C ALA A 75 -2.28 -6.93 -2.01
N GLU A 76 -1.28 -7.48 -1.34
CA GLU A 76 -0.38 -8.49 -1.92
C GLU A 76 0.18 -8.00 -3.27
N ASP A 77 -0.16 -8.66 -4.38
CA ASP A 77 0.28 -8.34 -5.75
C ASP A 77 -0.64 -7.35 -6.50
N HIS A 78 -1.64 -6.80 -5.82
CA HIS A 78 -2.62 -5.87 -6.40
C HIS A 78 -2.40 -4.41 -5.98
N ILE A 79 -2.62 -3.50 -6.93
CA ILE A 79 -2.91 -2.09 -6.67
C ILE A 79 -4.42 -1.93 -6.62
N LEU A 80 -4.91 -1.42 -5.49
CA LEU A 80 -6.32 -1.10 -5.30
C LEU A 80 -6.48 0.41 -5.09
N VAL A 81 -7.55 0.97 -5.66
CA VAL A 81 -7.91 2.39 -5.47
C VAL A 81 -9.36 2.50 -5.03
N TYR A 82 -9.57 3.05 -3.85
CA TYR A 82 -10.89 3.37 -3.29
C TYR A 82 -11.23 4.83 -3.54
N ASP A 83 -12.37 5.08 -4.21
CA ASP A 83 -12.88 6.42 -4.42
C ASP A 83 -13.84 6.78 -3.26
N PRO A 84 -13.44 7.69 -2.36
CA PRO A 84 -14.24 8.03 -1.19
C PRO A 84 -15.51 8.82 -1.52
N ARG A 85 -15.59 9.44 -2.71
CA ARG A 85 -16.79 10.15 -3.17
C ARG A 85 -17.83 9.17 -3.67
N LEU A 86 -17.39 8.09 -4.32
CA LEU A 86 -18.26 7.01 -4.80
C LEU A 86 -18.53 5.94 -3.74
N GLY A 87 -17.70 5.88 -2.69
CA GLY A 87 -17.81 4.91 -1.62
C GLY A 87 -17.43 3.48 -2.02
N ARG A 88 -16.62 3.31 -3.07
CA ARG A 88 -16.26 1.99 -3.62
C ARG A 88 -14.88 1.98 -4.28
N PHE A 89 -14.34 0.77 -4.45
CA PHE A 89 -13.16 0.55 -5.27
C PHE A 89 -13.44 0.86 -6.75
N VAL A 90 -12.51 1.56 -7.39
CA VAL A 90 -12.54 1.96 -8.81
C VAL A 90 -11.39 1.37 -9.61
N VAL A 91 -10.36 0.85 -8.93
CA VAL A 91 -9.25 0.10 -9.52
C VAL A 91 -9.01 -1.14 -8.68
N ASP A 92 -8.79 -2.24 -9.38
CA ASP A 92 -8.31 -3.51 -8.88
C ASP A 92 -7.42 -4.11 -9.98
N GLN A 93 -6.09 -3.99 -9.82
CA GLN A 93 -5.15 -4.45 -10.84
C GLN A 93 -4.00 -5.22 -10.19
N LYS A 94 -3.87 -6.49 -10.57
CA LYS A 94 -2.64 -7.24 -10.38
C LYS A 94 -1.54 -6.63 -11.25
N VAL A 95 -0.46 -6.16 -10.64
CA VAL A 95 0.64 -5.46 -11.35
C VAL A 95 2.01 -6.11 -11.15
N PHE A 96 2.07 -7.21 -10.39
CA PHE A 96 3.32 -7.91 -10.09
C PHE A 96 3.22 -9.42 -10.33
N ASP A 97 3.07 -9.82 -11.59
CA ASP A 97 2.93 -11.24 -11.97
C ASP A 97 4.17 -12.10 -11.63
N GLU A 98 5.33 -11.47 -11.52
CA GLU A 98 6.61 -12.13 -11.21
C GLU A 98 6.88 -12.27 -9.70
N LEU A 99 6.08 -11.63 -8.83
CA LEU A 99 6.23 -11.77 -7.38
C LEU A 99 5.65 -13.13 -6.95
N ASP A 100 6.55 -14.03 -6.58
CA ASP A 100 6.18 -15.22 -5.83
C ASP A 100 5.93 -14.77 -4.38
N ILE A 101 4.66 -14.74 -3.97
CA ILE A 101 4.26 -14.48 -2.58
C ILE A 101 3.95 -15.84 -1.98
N PRO A 102 4.85 -16.44 -1.19
CA PRO A 102 4.62 -17.77 -0.63
C PRO A 102 3.33 -17.81 0.18
N SER A 103 2.60 -18.92 0.08
CA SER A 103 1.32 -19.07 0.77
C SER A 103 1.45 -19.14 2.29
N ASP A 104 2.64 -19.47 2.80
CA ASP A 104 3.00 -19.59 4.21
C ASP A 104 3.80 -18.40 4.76
N ASP A 105 4.20 -17.45 3.92
CA ASP A 105 4.90 -16.24 4.39
C ASP A 105 3.95 -15.36 5.20
N GLN A 106 4.38 -15.02 6.41
CA GLN A 106 3.75 -13.95 7.17
C GLN A 106 4.12 -12.63 6.50
N VAL A 107 3.17 -12.08 5.74
CA VAL A 107 3.33 -10.73 5.20
C VAL A 107 3.26 -9.74 6.36
N ASP A 108 4.34 -9.02 6.60
CA ASP A 108 4.40 -8.02 7.66
C ASP A 108 3.89 -6.64 7.18
N ALA A 109 3.71 -5.70 8.11
CA ALA A 109 3.16 -4.38 7.80
C ALA A 109 4.07 -3.51 6.92
N HIS A 110 5.34 -3.89 6.74
CA HIS A 110 6.37 -3.17 6.01
C HIS A 110 6.72 -3.80 4.67
N ASP A 111 6.11 -4.94 4.33
CA ASP A 111 6.30 -5.62 3.05
C ASP A 111 5.90 -4.78 1.85
N ALA A 112 5.01 -3.80 2.02
CA ALA A 112 4.76 -2.80 1.00
C ALA A 112 4.76 -1.40 1.60
N ILE A 113 5.39 -0.46 0.88
CA ILE A 113 5.36 0.98 1.17
C ILE A 113 5.00 1.69 -0.13
N LEU A 114 4.24 2.78 -0.03
CA LEU A 114 3.78 3.57 -1.16
C LEU A 114 3.76 5.04 -0.74
N THR A 115 4.36 5.90 -1.56
CA THR A 115 4.41 7.34 -1.34
C THR A 115 4.19 8.10 -2.64
N VAL A 116 3.77 9.36 -2.53
CA VAL A 116 3.57 10.25 -3.69
C VAL A 116 4.84 11.07 -3.89
N GLY A 117 5.35 11.07 -5.11
CA GLY A 117 6.47 11.91 -5.53
C GLY A 117 6.02 13.32 -5.91
N ALA A 118 6.98 14.25 -5.98
CA ALA A 118 6.71 15.63 -6.42
C ALA A 118 6.24 15.73 -7.88
N ASP A 119 6.50 14.69 -8.68
CA ASP A 119 6.04 14.51 -10.07
C ASP A 119 4.61 13.97 -10.17
N SER A 120 3.89 13.82 -9.04
CA SER A 120 2.58 13.18 -8.95
C SER A 120 2.56 11.71 -9.37
N MET A 121 3.72 11.06 -9.49
CA MET A 121 3.80 9.60 -9.62
C MET A 121 3.77 8.97 -8.22
N LEU A 122 3.37 7.70 -8.15
CA LEU A 122 3.55 6.93 -6.92
C LEU A 122 4.86 6.15 -6.97
N TYR A 123 5.52 6.05 -5.83
CA TYR A 123 6.74 5.27 -5.64
C TYR A 123 6.51 4.27 -4.54
N GLY A 124 6.89 3.02 -4.77
CA GLY A 124 6.68 1.98 -3.78
C GLY A 124 7.79 0.96 -3.71
N THR A 125 7.87 0.29 -2.57
CA THR A 125 8.64 -0.94 -2.39
C THR A 125 7.70 -2.08 -2.12
N ILE A 126 8.07 -3.29 -2.56
CA ILE A 126 7.26 -4.49 -2.31
C ILE A 126 8.13 -5.73 -2.11
N HIS A 127 7.80 -6.53 -1.08
CA HIS A 127 8.39 -7.82 -0.71
C HIS A 127 9.92 -7.84 -0.70
N GLY A 128 10.55 -6.74 -0.27
CA GLY A 128 12.01 -6.62 -0.24
C GLY A 128 12.69 -6.88 -1.59
N SER A 129 11.97 -6.74 -2.70
CA SER A 129 12.37 -7.23 -4.01
C SER A 129 12.46 -6.12 -5.05
N TYR A 130 11.52 -5.18 -5.02
CA TYR A 130 11.43 -4.12 -6.02
C TYR A 130 11.24 -2.75 -5.38
N LEU A 131 11.94 -1.75 -5.92
CA LEU A 131 11.55 -0.36 -5.88
C LEU A 131 10.95 -0.02 -7.24
N TYR A 132 9.75 0.53 -7.27
CA TYR A 132 9.02 0.81 -8.49
C TYR A 132 8.41 2.22 -8.49
N ARG A 133 8.18 2.73 -9.71
CA ARG A 133 7.34 3.89 -9.98
C ARG A 133 6.04 3.44 -10.63
N LEU A 134 4.93 4.03 -10.23
CA LEU A 134 3.58 3.76 -10.72
C LEU A 134 2.96 5.06 -11.24
N ASP A 135 2.53 5.03 -12.50
CA ASP A 135 1.77 6.12 -13.10
C ASP A 135 0.29 6.02 -12.68
N PRO A 136 -0.27 7.02 -11.97
CA PRO A 136 -1.65 6.96 -11.49
C PRO A 136 -2.71 7.03 -12.61
N GLY A 137 -2.36 7.61 -13.77
CA GLY A 137 -3.27 7.76 -14.90
C GLY A 137 -3.35 6.51 -15.77
N SER A 138 -2.21 5.81 -15.95
CA SER A 138 -2.14 4.61 -16.79
C SER A 138 -2.01 3.29 -16.04
N LEU A 139 -1.78 3.35 -14.72
CA LEU A 139 -1.45 2.22 -13.85
C LEU A 139 -0.20 1.43 -14.29
N ARG A 140 0.66 2.06 -15.11
CA ARG A 140 1.91 1.46 -15.56
C ARG A 140 2.93 1.43 -14.42
N VAL A 141 3.37 0.23 -14.06
CA VAL A 141 4.50 0.01 -13.15
C VAL A 141 5.81 -0.01 -13.94
N THR A 142 6.81 0.73 -13.45
CA THR A 142 8.20 0.72 -13.92
C THR A 142 9.11 0.31 -12.78
N ILE A 143 9.78 -0.84 -12.88
CA ILE A 143 10.76 -1.29 -11.88
C ILE A 143 12.03 -0.44 -12.00
N LEU A 144 12.39 0.26 -10.92
CA LEU A 144 13.55 1.14 -10.85
C LEU A 144 14.77 0.43 -10.26
N ARG A 145 14.56 -0.48 -9.30
CA ARG A 145 15.59 -1.34 -8.70
C ARG A 145 15.03 -2.73 -8.42
N ARG A 146 15.93 -3.72 -8.45
CA ARG A 146 15.67 -5.12 -8.08
C ARG A 146 16.66 -5.55 -7.02
N GLY A 147 16.25 -6.44 -6.12
CA GLY A 147 17.09 -6.96 -5.04
C GLY A 147 16.56 -6.52 -3.67
N ASN A 148 17.42 -6.58 -2.65
CA ASN A 148 17.10 -6.21 -1.28
C ASN A 148 16.87 -4.68 -1.18
N VAL A 149 15.65 -4.24 -1.51
CA VAL A 149 15.21 -2.86 -1.42
C VAL A 149 13.91 -2.77 -0.64
N HIS A 150 13.91 -1.91 0.38
CA HIS A 150 12.82 -1.74 1.34
C HIS A 150 12.59 -0.27 1.60
N HIS A 151 11.36 0.06 1.94
CA HIS A 151 10.93 1.42 2.26
C HIS A 151 11.17 2.46 1.17
N VAL A 152 10.25 3.39 1.05
CA VAL A 152 10.46 4.60 0.25
C VAL A 152 9.73 5.75 0.90
N VAL A 153 10.36 6.92 0.92
CA VAL A 153 9.81 8.14 1.52
C VAL A 153 10.21 9.36 0.72
N THR A 154 9.31 10.35 0.65
CA THR A 154 9.54 11.65 0.04
C THR A 154 9.83 12.68 1.15
N ASP A 155 10.83 13.54 0.96
CA ASP A 155 11.06 14.71 1.83
C ASP A 155 10.27 15.95 1.37
N GLU A 156 10.36 17.04 2.14
CA GLU A 156 9.66 18.30 1.85
C GLU A 156 10.16 19.01 0.56
N TYR A 157 11.34 18.64 0.06
CA TYR A 157 11.94 19.18 -1.17
C TYR A 157 11.61 18.31 -2.39
N GLY A 158 10.83 17.24 -2.21
CA GLY A 158 10.47 16.30 -3.27
C GLY A 158 11.54 15.26 -3.58
N ASN A 159 12.58 15.13 -2.74
CA ASN A 159 13.55 14.06 -2.90
C ASN A 159 12.99 12.75 -2.36
N LEU A 160 13.28 11.67 -3.06
CA LEU A 160 12.92 10.32 -2.65
C LEU A 160 14.12 9.61 -2.04
N TYR A 161 13.88 8.87 -0.96
CA TYR A 161 14.89 8.03 -0.31
C TYR A 161 14.35 6.62 -0.12
N TYR A 162 15.24 5.64 -0.21
CA TYR A 162 14.93 4.22 -0.03
C TYR A 162 16.05 3.51 0.72
N VAL A 163 15.74 2.35 1.30
CA VAL A 163 16.73 1.49 1.97
C VAL A 163 17.14 0.36 1.03
N GLU A 164 18.44 0.14 0.88
CA GLU A 164 19.01 -0.99 0.15
C GLU A 164 19.88 -1.84 1.09
N ASN A 165 19.95 -3.15 0.82
CA ASN A 165 20.70 -4.13 1.61
C ASN A 165 20.32 -4.19 3.11
N GLY A 166 19.17 -3.62 3.47
CA GLY A 166 18.64 -3.55 4.84
C GLY A 166 19.21 -2.45 5.73
N TYR A 167 20.26 -1.72 5.32
CA TYR A 167 20.92 -0.71 6.17
C TYR A 167 21.47 0.52 5.44
N GLU A 168 21.39 0.56 4.10
CA GLU A 168 21.93 1.67 3.32
C GLU A 168 20.80 2.61 2.88
N LEU A 169 20.84 3.87 3.35
CA LEU A 169 19.89 4.89 2.90
C LEU A 169 20.43 5.56 1.62
N HIS A 170 19.68 5.43 0.53
CA HIS A 170 20.01 6.01 -0.76
C HIS A 170 19.00 7.08 -1.15
N ARG A 171 19.47 8.15 -1.81
CA ARG A 171 18.59 9.09 -2.51
C ARG A 171 18.32 8.55 -3.91
N LEU A 172 17.06 8.43 -4.28
CA LEU A 172 16.66 8.06 -5.63
C LEU A 172 16.84 9.27 -6.57
N LEU A 173 17.70 9.08 -7.57
CA LEU A 173 17.83 10.02 -8.67
C LEU A 173 16.85 9.59 -9.76
N VAL A 174 15.74 10.32 -9.88
CA VAL A 174 14.79 10.12 -10.97
C VAL A 174 15.28 10.95 -12.14
N ASP A 175 15.63 10.30 -13.26
CA ASP A 175 15.98 11.03 -14.48
C ASP A 175 14.72 11.78 -14.97
N ASP A 176 14.80 13.10 -15.09
CA ASP A 176 13.79 13.91 -15.77
C ASP A 176 13.70 13.44 -17.22
N LYS A 177 12.61 12.76 -17.59
CA LYS A 177 12.30 12.41 -18.97
C LYS A 177 10.93 12.95 -19.36
#